data_AF-T0Q1G2-F1
#
_entry.id   AF-T0Q1G2-F1
#
_cell.length_a   1.000
_cell.length_b   1.000
_cell.length_c   1.000
_cell.angle_alpha   90.00
_cell.angle_beta   90.00
_cell.angle_gamma   90.00
#
_symmetry.space_group_name_H-M   'P 1'
#
loop_
_entity.id
_entity.type
_entity.pdbx_description
1 polymer ?
#
loop_
_entity_poly.entity_id
_entity_poly.type
_entity_poly.pdbx_seq_one_letter_code
_entity_poly.pdbx_strand_id
1 'polypeptide(L)'
;MTRHLDSFICPITHDVMDDPVVTTDGHSYERSAIEEWISTSREGAPGRQVTSPATNLPLRSLQLIPNLALKRAIGEYRSGRSVSRGASPAARAISPVAVVPPLRRTEALPEVGYFVYRTNVALTVYSRPSFDHPVHNRSNARAVTLPAGDLVVVTKRVYGSSSNHIFLLLAAANEPALRNRYICEQQEHAPYTAVAVRATTTPELKTYAASEASMFFSRPAASHSCLFTRNDLLTVGDLVASDLRVQDPVTNDVFVRLENCSAWLPLHCLRRRRAITTHTIIKVSTPTNVYRNIYTWPDSTVLATLPVNHLVTTICHVIATNGALFARVSYDDVVGWCSLEPSDVLYRCPPRVAEQAPGRSIPVAILQGDEYLLVLNEVQEDGSFTQSFKLNLPVGMARQIENCIAKGRHVTHAALGPNDEWYMSGTKPDGTGAHWWASNVSKVFLEAAAINCRVAFGQDDAFALVDDDDGRVASYGLRYDVEEALYSARKVHTFGFDEDNGFFLKHADGVDTDNIGYWFEHDILAAKPPRGYGPLVSASYSEGNYVAIYEHWFQTSSGVPVGMSVALEEFYNRHTEMRNDRRRLIQRYQELA
;
A
#
# COMPACT_ATOMS: atom_id res chain seq x y z
N MET A 1 -64.10 -10.75 21.58
CA MET A 1 -62.65 -10.78 21.28
C MET A 1 -62.02 -9.48 21.74
N THR A 2 -61.35 -9.50 22.89
CA THR A 2 -60.55 -8.38 23.39
C THR A 2 -59.36 -8.19 22.45
N ARG A 3 -59.34 -7.12 21.65
CA ARG A 3 -58.14 -6.74 20.90
C ARG A 3 -57.05 -6.38 21.90
N HIS A 4 -55.92 -7.08 21.84
CA HIS A 4 -54.67 -6.74 22.52
C HIS A 4 -53.75 -6.08 21.48
N LEU A 5 -52.77 -5.29 21.92
CA LEU A 5 -51.73 -4.78 21.03
C LEU A 5 -50.83 -5.94 20.60
N ASP A 6 -50.52 -6.06 19.32
CA ASP A 6 -49.68 -7.14 18.78
C ASP A 6 -48.31 -7.20 19.49
N SER A 7 -47.78 -6.05 19.91
CA SER A 7 -46.52 -5.95 20.67
C SER A 7 -46.57 -6.58 22.07
N PHE A 8 -47.76 -6.95 22.59
CA PHE A 8 -47.93 -7.59 23.89
C PHE A 8 -48.06 -9.11 23.80
N ILE A 9 -48.20 -9.64 22.58
CA ILE A 9 -48.44 -11.05 22.32
C ILE A 9 -47.11 -11.78 22.15
N CYS A 10 -46.92 -12.87 22.90
CA CYS A 10 -45.77 -13.74 22.76
C CYS A 10 -45.84 -14.47 21.40
N PRO A 11 -44.76 -14.45 20.59
CA PRO A 11 -44.73 -15.17 19.31
C PRO A 11 -44.83 -16.70 19.42
N ILE A 12 -44.56 -17.28 20.61
CA ILE A 12 -44.64 -18.73 20.85
C ILE A 12 -46.02 -19.13 21.36
N THR A 13 -46.52 -18.47 22.42
CA THR A 13 -47.80 -18.85 23.03
C THR A 13 -49.00 -18.22 22.33
N HIS A 14 -48.78 -17.21 21.48
CA HIS A 14 -49.83 -16.40 20.85
C HIS A 14 -50.81 -15.76 21.85
N ASP A 15 -50.39 -15.61 23.11
CA ASP A 15 -51.14 -14.93 24.18
C ASP A 15 -50.32 -13.77 24.79
N VAL A 16 -50.98 -12.91 25.57
CA VAL A 16 -50.37 -11.76 26.22
C VAL A 16 -49.30 -12.21 27.22
N MET A 17 -48.09 -11.68 27.08
CA MET A 17 -46.97 -11.98 27.97
C MET A 17 -47.24 -11.51 29.42
N ASP A 18 -47.02 -12.39 30.38
CA ASP A 18 -47.02 -12.11 31.82
C ASP A 18 -45.60 -11.78 32.32
N ASP A 19 -44.59 -12.49 31.81
CA ASP A 19 -43.18 -12.25 32.14
C ASP A 19 -42.33 -12.12 30.86
N PRO A 20 -42.40 -10.97 30.17
CA PRO A 20 -41.70 -10.78 28.90
C PRO A 20 -40.18 -10.74 29.09
N VAL A 21 -39.47 -11.56 28.32
CA VAL A 21 -38.00 -11.62 28.23
C VAL A 21 -37.52 -11.44 26.79
N VAL A 22 -36.34 -10.85 26.62
CA VAL A 22 -35.73 -10.58 25.32
C VAL A 22 -34.52 -11.50 25.08
N THR A 23 -34.45 -12.07 23.88
CA THR A 23 -33.31 -12.82 23.36
C THR A 23 -32.37 -11.93 22.53
N THR A 24 -31.19 -12.43 22.14
CA THR A 24 -30.17 -11.63 21.43
C THR A 24 -30.56 -11.14 20.03
N ASP A 25 -31.66 -11.64 19.49
CA ASP A 25 -32.26 -11.19 18.23
C ASP A 25 -33.18 -9.96 18.42
N GLY A 26 -33.41 -9.52 19.67
CA GLY A 26 -34.20 -8.33 19.99
C GLY A 26 -35.71 -8.58 20.12
N HIS A 27 -36.19 -9.82 19.98
CA HIS A 27 -37.60 -10.16 20.14
C HIS A 27 -37.95 -10.49 21.60
N SER A 28 -39.19 -10.17 22.01
CA SER A 28 -39.70 -10.49 23.35
C SER A 28 -40.60 -11.73 23.32
N TYR A 29 -40.46 -12.59 24.32
CA TYR A 29 -41.21 -13.82 24.50
C TYR A 29 -41.70 -13.95 25.94
N GLU A 30 -42.72 -14.77 26.17
CA GLU A 30 -43.05 -15.25 27.50
C GLU A 30 -41.91 -16.14 28.02
N ARG A 31 -41.45 -15.90 29.26
CA ARG A 31 -40.28 -16.58 29.83
C ARG A 31 -40.40 -18.09 29.76
N SER A 32 -41.50 -18.64 30.26
CA SER A 32 -41.69 -20.10 30.33
C SER A 32 -41.64 -20.73 28.94
N ALA A 33 -42.25 -20.07 27.94
CA ALA A 33 -42.34 -20.58 26.58
C ALA A 33 -40.99 -20.58 25.86
N ILE A 34 -40.17 -19.53 26.01
CA ILE A 34 -38.84 -19.49 25.39
C ILE A 34 -37.83 -20.40 26.10
N GLU A 35 -37.93 -20.56 27.42
CA GLU A 35 -37.11 -21.51 28.17
C GLU A 35 -37.43 -22.95 27.74
N GLU A 36 -38.71 -23.29 27.60
CA GLU A 36 -39.16 -24.58 27.07
C GLU A 36 -38.66 -24.80 25.63
N TRP A 37 -38.85 -23.81 24.73
CA TRP A 37 -38.38 -23.88 23.35
C TRP A 37 -36.86 -24.14 23.25
N ILE A 38 -36.05 -23.45 24.07
CA ILE A 38 -34.60 -23.64 24.12
C ILE A 38 -34.26 -25.06 24.59
N SER A 39 -35.00 -25.60 25.57
CA SER A 39 -34.78 -26.96 26.09
C SER A 39 -35.11 -28.05 25.07
N THR A 40 -36.29 -28.00 24.44
CA THR A 40 -36.70 -29.00 23.42
C THR A 40 -35.87 -28.92 22.15
N SER A 41 -35.49 -27.70 21.72
CA SER A 41 -34.65 -27.51 20.53
C SER A 41 -33.24 -28.10 20.71
N ARG A 42 -32.71 -28.15 21.94
CA ARG A 42 -31.41 -28.76 22.24
C ARG A 42 -31.42 -30.29 22.17
N GLU A 43 -32.58 -30.90 22.40
CA GLU A 43 -32.73 -32.36 22.46
C GLU A 43 -33.03 -32.98 21.08
N GLY A 44 -33.67 -32.23 20.18
CA GLY A 44 -34.13 -32.74 18.87
C GLY A 44 -33.36 -32.28 17.61
N ALA A 45 -32.48 -31.27 17.68
CA ALA A 45 -31.90 -30.65 16.48
C ALA A 45 -30.50 -31.21 16.10
N PRO A 46 -30.25 -31.54 14.81
CA PRO A 46 -28.92 -31.92 14.34
C PRO A 46 -27.94 -30.75 14.53
N GLY A 47 -26.87 -30.97 15.29
CA GLY A 47 -25.87 -29.95 15.61
C GLY A 47 -26.16 -29.07 16.84
N ARG A 48 -27.20 -29.37 17.64
CA ARG A 48 -27.56 -28.66 18.90
C ARG A 48 -27.74 -27.13 18.75
N GLN A 49 -28.05 -26.66 17.54
CA GLN A 49 -28.25 -25.24 17.26
C GLN A 49 -29.69 -24.81 17.55
N VAL A 50 -29.86 -23.86 18.47
CA VAL A 50 -31.18 -23.32 18.84
C VAL A 50 -31.49 -22.10 17.98
N THR A 51 -32.69 -22.05 17.41
CA THR A 51 -33.17 -20.95 16.57
C THR A 51 -34.20 -20.08 17.28
N SER A 52 -34.32 -18.83 16.84
CA SER A 52 -35.33 -17.88 17.29
C SER A 52 -36.72 -18.30 16.79
N PRO A 53 -37.74 -18.41 17.66
CA PRO A 53 -39.11 -18.70 17.24
C PRO A 53 -39.73 -17.62 16.35
N ALA A 54 -39.26 -16.37 16.42
CA ALA A 54 -39.85 -15.27 15.64
C ALA A 54 -39.20 -15.11 14.26
N THR A 55 -37.92 -15.49 14.13
CA THR A 55 -37.14 -15.24 12.90
C THR A 55 -36.62 -16.51 12.23
N ASN A 56 -36.72 -17.67 12.88
CA ASN A 56 -36.12 -18.95 12.48
C ASN A 56 -34.58 -18.91 12.27
N LEU A 57 -33.91 -17.85 12.73
CA LEU A 57 -32.45 -17.72 12.63
C LEU A 57 -31.75 -18.26 13.90
N PRO A 58 -30.48 -18.73 13.81
CA PRO A 58 -29.74 -19.19 14.98
C PRO A 58 -29.56 -18.11 16.05
N LEU A 59 -29.91 -18.44 17.30
CA LEU A 59 -29.64 -17.58 18.44
C LEU A 59 -28.16 -17.64 18.82
N ARG A 60 -27.48 -16.49 18.79
CA ARG A 60 -26.04 -16.38 19.10
C ARG A 60 -25.74 -16.55 20.59
N SER A 61 -26.72 -16.27 21.46
CA SER A 61 -26.68 -16.57 22.89
C SER A 61 -28.08 -16.93 23.37
N LEU A 62 -28.12 -17.75 24.43
CA LEU A 62 -29.35 -18.25 25.05
C LEU A 62 -29.66 -17.52 26.36
N GLN A 63 -28.98 -16.39 26.60
CA GLN A 63 -29.25 -15.51 27.72
C GLN A 63 -30.57 -14.77 27.51
N LEU A 64 -31.46 -14.87 28.49
CA LEU A 64 -32.76 -14.20 28.52
C LEU A 64 -32.67 -12.95 29.40
N ILE A 65 -32.93 -11.78 28.81
CA ILE A 65 -32.89 -10.49 29.51
C ILE A 65 -34.32 -10.06 29.84
N PRO A 66 -34.69 -9.81 31.12
CA PRO A 66 -36.05 -9.37 31.47
C PRO A 66 -36.43 -8.04 30.80
N ASN A 67 -37.57 -7.99 30.10
CA ASN A 67 -38.10 -6.77 29.50
C ASN A 67 -39.05 -6.05 30.46
N LEU A 68 -38.46 -5.39 31.46
CA LEU A 68 -39.20 -4.70 32.52
C LEU A 68 -40.10 -3.57 32.00
N ALA A 69 -39.72 -2.93 30.89
CA ALA A 69 -40.53 -1.88 30.27
C ALA A 69 -41.82 -2.46 29.66
N LEU A 70 -41.72 -3.56 28.92
CA LEU A 70 -42.89 -4.23 28.34
C LEU A 70 -43.79 -4.83 29.42
N LYS A 71 -43.21 -5.41 30.47
CA LYS A 71 -43.97 -5.93 31.63
C LYS A 71 -44.81 -4.83 32.31
N ARG A 72 -44.24 -3.63 32.48
CA ARG A 72 -44.97 -2.46 33.03
C ARG A 72 -46.08 -2.00 32.09
N ALA A 73 -45.80 -1.89 30.79
CA ALA A 73 -46.79 -1.47 29.79
C ALA A 73 -48.00 -2.42 29.71
N ILE A 74 -47.76 -3.75 29.78
CA ILE A 74 -48.83 -4.76 29.83
C ILE A 74 -49.64 -4.62 31.13
N GLY A 75 -48.97 -4.40 32.26
CA GLY A 75 -49.62 -4.16 33.56
C GLY A 75 -50.52 -2.92 33.57
N GLU A 76 -50.03 -1.80 33.02
CA GLU A 76 -50.81 -0.57 32.86
C GLU A 76 -52.02 -0.79 31.93
N TYR A 77 -51.84 -1.51 30.83
CA TYR A 77 -52.92 -1.84 29.88
C TYR A 77 -54.01 -2.71 30.50
N ARG A 78 -53.64 -3.69 31.36
CA ARG A 78 -54.60 -4.51 32.11
C ARG A 78 -55.36 -3.69 33.16
N SER A 79 -54.66 -2.80 33.85
CA SER A 79 -55.22 -1.94 34.91
C SER A 79 -56.12 -0.84 34.36
N GLY A 80 -55.84 -0.33 33.16
CA GLY A 80 -56.66 0.66 32.45
C GLY A 80 -57.98 0.10 31.90
N ARG A 81 -58.15 -1.23 31.87
CA ARG A 81 -59.38 -1.90 31.39
C ARG A 81 -60.42 -2.19 32.48
N SER A 82 -60.05 -2.12 33.76
CA SER A 82 -60.96 -2.38 34.89
C SER A 82 -61.72 -1.15 35.40
N VAL A 83 -61.62 0.00 34.73
CA VAL A 83 -62.36 1.21 35.11
C VAL A 83 -63.13 1.77 33.91
N SER A 84 -64.32 1.24 33.66
CA SER A 84 -65.45 2.02 33.13
C SER A 84 -66.72 1.17 33.00
N ARG A 85 -67.62 1.29 33.99
CA ARG A 85 -69.07 1.39 33.75
C ARG A 85 -69.83 1.70 35.03
N GLY A 86 -70.38 2.92 35.11
CA GLY A 86 -71.57 3.20 35.92
C GLY A 86 -71.53 4.48 36.76
N ALA A 87 -72.32 5.46 36.30
CA ALA A 87 -72.99 6.54 37.05
C ALA A 87 -72.22 7.84 37.41
N SER A 88 -72.65 8.92 36.74
CA SER A 88 -72.47 10.36 37.01
C SER A 88 -73.16 10.84 38.32
N PRO A 89 -73.28 12.16 38.60
CA PRO A 89 -72.25 13.15 38.90
C PRO A 89 -72.57 13.91 40.22
N ALA A 90 -71.62 14.13 41.11
CA ALA A 90 -71.77 15.17 42.14
C ALA A 90 -70.43 15.60 42.75
N ALA A 91 -70.27 16.93 42.86
CA ALA A 91 -69.49 17.66 43.85
C ALA A 91 -67.94 17.55 43.81
N ARG A 92 -67.34 18.60 43.21
CA ARG A 92 -66.16 19.35 43.68
C ARG A 92 -65.16 18.61 44.59
N ALA A 93 -63.97 18.37 44.03
CA ALA A 93 -62.71 18.61 44.72
C ALA A 93 -61.64 19.05 43.70
N ILE A 94 -61.00 20.18 43.97
CA ILE A 94 -59.85 20.69 43.23
C ILE A 94 -58.67 19.78 43.59
N SER A 95 -58.07 19.08 42.62
CA SER A 95 -56.80 18.38 42.84
C SER A 95 -55.67 19.40 42.99
N PRO A 96 -54.75 19.22 43.96
CA PRO A 96 -53.61 20.11 44.12
C PRO A 96 -52.67 19.98 42.92
N VAL A 97 -52.03 21.10 42.58
CA VAL A 97 -50.89 21.19 41.65
C VAL A 97 -49.94 20.02 41.92
N ALA A 98 -49.70 19.16 40.92
CA ALA A 98 -48.70 18.11 41.03
C ALA A 98 -47.33 18.76 41.26
N VAL A 99 -46.81 18.66 42.50
CA VAL A 99 -45.49 19.17 42.85
C VAL A 99 -44.46 18.31 42.13
N VAL A 100 -43.85 18.85 41.07
CA VAL A 100 -42.74 18.19 40.36
C VAL A 100 -41.57 18.01 41.35
N PRO A 101 -41.09 16.78 41.60
CA PRO A 101 -39.98 16.54 42.52
C PRO A 101 -38.71 17.30 42.09
N PRO A 102 -37.88 17.79 43.03
CA PRO A 102 -36.62 18.44 42.68
C PRO A 102 -35.65 17.46 42.03
N LEU A 103 -34.85 17.95 41.08
CA LEU A 103 -33.80 17.17 40.42
C LEU A 103 -32.82 16.58 41.45
N ARG A 104 -32.48 15.30 41.28
CA ARG A 104 -31.53 14.56 42.11
C ARG A 104 -30.35 14.09 41.28
N ARG A 105 -29.18 13.95 41.91
CA ARG A 105 -27.98 13.40 41.27
C ARG A 105 -28.06 11.87 41.28
N THR A 106 -28.61 11.30 40.21
CA THR A 106 -28.83 9.84 40.07
C THR A 106 -27.87 9.18 39.09
N GLU A 107 -27.22 9.94 38.22
CA GLU A 107 -26.28 9.43 37.21
C GLU A 107 -24.84 9.45 37.74
N ALA A 108 -24.04 8.48 37.30
CA ALA A 108 -22.61 8.44 37.57
C ALA A 108 -21.88 9.46 36.69
N LEU A 109 -21.70 10.69 37.20
CA LEU A 109 -20.99 11.77 36.52
C LEU A 109 -19.70 12.15 37.29
N PRO A 110 -18.62 12.56 36.59
CA PRO A 110 -18.59 12.96 35.18
C PRO A 110 -18.53 11.80 34.18
N GLU A 111 -19.29 11.89 33.09
CA GLU A 111 -19.13 11.02 31.91
C GLU A 111 -18.21 11.72 30.91
N VAL A 112 -17.08 11.12 30.55
CA VAL A 112 -16.10 11.65 29.57
C VAL A 112 -16.18 10.79 28.31
N GLY A 113 -16.20 11.44 27.14
CA GLY A 113 -16.25 10.73 25.86
C GLY A 113 -16.31 11.69 24.67
N TYR A 114 -16.72 11.19 23.51
CA TYR A 114 -16.99 12.01 22.33
C TYR A 114 -18.46 11.83 21.95
N PHE A 115 -19.28 12.81 22.29
CA PHE A 115 -20.71 12.76 22.07
C PHE A 115 -21.14 13.87 21.10
N VAL A 116 -22.25 13.67 20.41
CA VAL A 116 -22.92 14.75 19.70
C VAL A 116 -24.32 14.92 20.28
N TYR A 117 -24.70 16.16 20.51
CA TYR A 117 -26.01 16.52 21.07
C TYR A 117 -26.73 17.47 20.13
N ARG A 118 -28.03 17.24 19.94
CA ARG A 118 -28.94 18.15 19.26
C ARG A 118 -29.62 19.04 20.29
N THR A 119 -29.66 20.34 20.06
CA THR A 119 -30.47 21.27 20.87
C THR A 119 -31.89 21.34 20.34
N ASN A 120 -32.87 21.11 21.20
CA ASN A 120 -34.28 21.15 20.81
C ASN A 120 -34.90 22.55 20.97
N VAL A 121 -34.26 23.39 21.77
CA VAL A 121 -34.60 24.82 21.96
C VAL A 121 -33.31 25.64 21.90
N ALA A 122 -33.42 26.96 21.83
CA ALA A 122 -32.25 27.81 21.92
C ALA A 122 -31.67 27.74 23.34
N LEU A 123 -30.37 27.47 23.47
CA LEU A 123 -29.71 27.26 24.76
C LEU A 123 -28.66 28.33 25.04
N THR A 124 -28.71 28.91 26.24
CA THR A 124 -27.66 29.80 26.73
C THR A 124 -26.35 29.03 26.91
N VAL A 125 -25.25 29.65 26.48
CA VAL A 125 -23.90 29.13 26.63
C VAL A 125 -23.26 29.71 27.88
N TYR A 126 -22.67 28.87 28.71
CA TYR A 126 -22.07 29.22 30.00
C TYR A 126 -20.56 29.00 30.01
N SER A 127 -19.84 29.80 30.78
CA SER A 127 -18.38 29.66 30.95
C SER A 127 -18.00 28.62 32.00
N ARG A 128 -18.94 28.25 32.88
CA ARG A 128 -18.84 27.22 33.92
C ARG A 128 -20.12 26.39 33.91
N PRO A 129 -20.15 25.19 34.52
CA PRO A 129 -21.38 24.41 34.66
C PRO A 129 -22.30 25.04 35.74
N SER A 130 -22.75 26.27 35.51
CA SER A 130 -23.64 27.02 36.40
C SER A 130 -24.43 28.06 35.59
N PHE A 131 -25.68 28.31 36.02
CA PHE A 131 -26.55 29.36 35.48
C PHE A 131 -26.04 30.78 35.78
N ASP A 132 -25.17 30.94 36.79
CA ASP A 132 -24.66 32.25 37.24
C ASP A 132 -23.59 32.86 36.32
N HIS A 133 -23.16 32.12 35.30
CA HIS A 133 -22.02 32.48 34.46
C HIS A 133 -22.28 32.39 32.94
N PRO A 134 -23.36 33.03 32.43
CA PRO A 134 -23.61 33.08 30.99
C PRO A 134 -22.48 33.81 30.27
N VAL A 135 -22.16 33.33 29.06
CA VAL A 135 -21.22 34.02 28.17
C VAL A 135 -21.96 35.12 27.45
N HIS A 136 -21.42 36.34 27.47
CA HIS A 136 -21.99 37.48 26.73
C HIS A 136 -21.15 37.82 25.51
N ASN A 137 -21.81 38.19 24.41
CA ASN A 137 -21.16 38.70 23.23
C ASN A 137 -20.58 40.10 23.52
N ARG A 138 -19.31 40.30 23.18
CA ARG A 138 -18.57 41.54 23.43
C ARG A 138 -19.16 42.75 22.70
N SER A 139 -19.84 42.56 21.58
CA SER A 139 -20.34 43.67 20.76
C SER A 139 -21.70 44.21 21.18
N ASN A 140 -22.56 43.38 21.79
CA ASN A 140 -23.96 43.75 22.09
C ASN A 140 -24.43 43.35 23.50
N ALA A 141 -23.54 42.80 24.34
CA ALA A 141 -23.80 42.32 25.69
C ALA A 141 -24.91 41.26 25.82
N ARG A 142 -25.45 40.72 24.72
CA ARG A 142 -26.44 39.64 24.76
C ARG A 142 -25.76 38.32 25.09
N ALA A 143 -26.47 37.45 25.82
CA ALA A 143 -26.00 36.11 26.07
C ALA A 143 -25.77 35.37 24.74
N VAL A 144 -24.66 34.64 24.64
CA VAL A 144 -24.37 33.75 23.52
C VAL A 144 -25.31 32.57 23.64
N THR A 145 -26.10 32.34 22.60
CA THR A 145 -27.05 31.23 22.53
C THR A 145 -26.67 30.28 21.40
N LEU A 146 -26.87 28.99 21.62
CA LEU A 146 -26.91 28.00 20.57
C LEU A 146 -28.34 27.94 20.02
N PRO A 147 -28.56 28.05 18.70
CA PRO A 147 -29.89 27.93 18.10
C PRO A 147 -30.56 26.59 18.39
N ALA A 148 -31.88 26.56 18.29
CA ALA A 148 -32.63 25.30 18.26
C ALA A 148 -32.37 24.57 16.95
N GLY A 149 -32.20 23.26 17.01
CA GLY A 149 -31.96 22.38 15.87
C GLY A 149 -30.50 22.09 15.57
N ASP A 150 -29.58 22.74 16.29
CA ASP A 150 -28.15 22.63 16.05
C ASP A 150 -27.56 21.38 16.74
N LEU A 151 -26.65 20.70 16.04
CA LEU A 151 -25.82 19.65 16.61
C LEU A 151 -24.48 20.22 17.10
N VAL A 152 -24.05 19.81 18.28
CA VAL A 152 -22.77 20.22 18.90
C VAL A 152 -21.98 19.04 19.42
N VAL A 153 -20.66 19.14 19.35
CA VAL A 153 -19.74 18.13 19.88
C VAL A 153 -19.52 18.37 21.37
N VAL A 154 -19.73 17.34 22.19
CA VAL A 154 -19.62 17.36 23.65
C VAL A 154 -18.55 16.37 24.08
N THR A 155 -17.68 16.76 25.01
CA THR A 155 -16.61 15.91 25.54
C THR A 155 -16.85 15.39 26.94
N LYS A 156 -17.75 16.05 27.69
CA LYS A 156 -18.00 15.70 29.08
C LYS A 156 -19.42 16.06 29.50
N ARG A 157 -20.06 15.22 30.29
CA ARG A 157 -21.28 15.53 31.05
C ARG A 157 -20.90 15.68 32.52
N VAL A 158 -21.34 16.74 33.16
CA VAL A 158 -21.01 17.05 34.56
C VAL A 158 -22.23 17.60 35.29
N TYR A 159 -22.31 17.39 36.60
CA TYR A 159 -23.28 18.11 37.41
C TYR A 159 -22.91 19.59 37.53
N GLY A 160 -23.94 20.43 37.64
CA GLY A 160 -23.79 21.84 37.94
C GLY A 160 -23.04 22.08 39.24
N SER A 161 -22.25 23.15 39.31
CA SER A 161 -21.51 23.51 40.53
C SER A 161 -22.43 24.00 41.65
N SER A 162 -23.53 24.66 41.28
CA SER A 162 -24.54 25.22 42.20
C SER A 162 -25.92 24.57 42.03
N SER A 163 -26.06 23.55 41.17
CA SER A 163 -27.36 22.89 40.92
C SER A 163 -27.21 21.38 40.66
N ASN A 164 -28.34 20.67 40.64
CA ASN A 164 -28.39 19.23 40.30
C ASN A 164 -28.61 18.98 38.79
N HIS A 165 -28.59 20.03 37.98
CA HIS A 165 -28.71 19.92 36.52
C HIS A 165 -27.43 19.33 35.91
N ILE A 166 -27.58 18.70 34.75
CA ILE A 166 -26.45 18.18 33.99
C ILE A 166 -26.05 19.21 32.95
N PHE A 167 -24.78 19.60 32.96
CA PHE A 167 -24.16 20.48 31.98
C PHE A 167 -23.27 19.68 31.04
N LEU A 168 -23.30 20.05 29.77
CA LEU A 168 -22.55 19.45 28.68
C LEU A 168 -21.36 20.34 28.34
N LEU A 169 -20.13 19.85 28.53
CA LEU A 169 -18.90 20.54 28.11
C LEU A 169 -18.72 20.39 26.60
N LEU A 170 -18.88 21.51 25.89
CA LEU A 170 -18.64 21.62 24.46
C LEU A 170 -17.16 21.47 24.14
N ALA A 171 -16.87 20.61 23.16
CA ALA A 171 -15.52 20.29 22.71
C ALA A 171 -14.78 21.52 22.15
N ALA A 172 -13.46 21.52 22.25
CA ALA A 172 -12.60 22.51 21.59
C ALA A 172 -12.63 22.43 20.06
N ALA A 173 -13.12 21.32 19.49
CA ALA A 173 -13.29 21.12 18.06
C ALA A 173 -14.41 21.98 17.45
N ASN A 174 -15.40 22.42 18.26
CA ASN A 174 -16.44 23.33 17.79
C ASN A 174 -15.84 24.71 17.41
N GLU A 175 -16.69 25.57 16.84
CA GLU A 175 -16.34 26.94 16.49
C GLU A 175 -15.85 27.74 17.71
N PRO A 176 -14.97 28.75 17.53
CA PRO A 176 -14.32 29.48 18.63
C PRO A 176 -15.26 30.00 19.73
N ALA A 177 -16.50 30.36 19.37
CA ALA A 177 -17.51 30.86 20.32
C ALA A 177 -17.95 29.79 21.34
N LEU A 178 -17.87 28.51 21.00
CA LEU A 178 -18.35 27.38 21.81
C LEU A 178 -17.24 26.61 22.53
N ARG A 179 -15.97 26.83 22.17
CA ARG A 179 -14.85 26.04 22.69
C ARG A 179 -14.76 26.10 24.20
N ASN A 180 -14.75 24.92 24.85
CA ASN A 180 -14.64 24.78 26.29
C ASN A 180 -15.70 25.61 27.04
N ARG A 181 -16.94 25.53 26.57
CA ARG A 181 -18.13 26.15 27.18
C ARG A 181 -19.15 25.09 27.57
N TYR A 182 -20.17 25.49 28.30
CA TYR A 182 -21.20 24.60 28.82
C TYR A 182 -22.59 24.98 28.30
N ILE A 183 -23.43 23.98 28.05
CA ILE A 183 -24.88 24.13 27.88
C ILE A 183 -25.60 23.20 28.85
N CYS A 184 -26.84 23.51 29.22
CA CYS A 184 -27.63 22.65 30.09
C CYS A 184 -28.35 21.57 29.28
N GLU A 185 -28.34 20.32 29.76
CA GLU A 185 -29.01 19.19 29.10
C GLU A 185 -30.54 19.23 29.30
N GLN A 186 -30.99 19.80 30.42
CA GLN A 186 -32.41 19.93 30.81
C GLN A 186 -32.85 21.41 30.92
N GLN A 187 -34.15 21.66 30.91
CA GLN A 187 -34.71 22.98 31.28
C GLN A 187 -34.30 23.35 32.70
N GLU A 188 -34.03 24.64 32.95
CA GLU A 188 -33.67 25.17 34.27
C GLU A 188 -34.82 25.07 35.29
N HIS A 189 -36.05 25.18 34.80
CA HIS A 189 -37.26 25.15 35.61
C HIS A 189 -38.05 23.86 35.34
N ALA A 190 -38.87 23.46 36.32
CA ALA A 190 -39.77 22.33 36.17
C ALA A 190 -40.62 22.49 34.89
N PRO A 191 -40.83 21.42 34.11
CA PRO A 191 -40.67 20.01 34.46
C PRO A 191 -39.28 19.39 34.16
N TYR A 192 -38.23 20.20 33.93
CA TYR A 192 -36.86 19.72 33.68
C TYR A 192 -36.73 18.81 32.44
N THR A 193 -37.56 19.03 31.42
CA THR A 193 -37.53 18.26 30.17
C THR A 193 -36.15 18.36 29.52
N ALA A 194 -35.69 17.27 28.90
CA ALA A 194 -34.47 17.26 28.12
C ALA A 194 -34.57 18.26 26.95
N VAL A 195 -33.67 19.24 26.93
CA VAL A 195 -33.57 20.27 25.90
C VAL A 195 -32.37 20.06 24.98
N ALA A 196 -31.44 19.19 25.38
CA ALA A 196 -30.41 18.65 24.52
C ALA A 196 -30.53 17.12 24.51
N VAL A 197 -30.55 16.52 23.32
CA VAL A 197 -30.70 15.08 23.14
C VAL A 197 -29.48 14.52 22.43
N ARG A 198 -28.96 13.38 22.92
CA ARG A 198 -27.80 12.71 22.33
C ARG A 198 -28.16 12.18 20.93
N ALA A 199 -27.35 12.52 19.94
CA ALA A 199 -27.46 12.01 18.58
C ALA A 199 -26.75 10.66 18.44
N THR A 200 -27.17 9.85 17.47
CA THR A 200 -26.56 8.55 17.20
C THR A 200 -25.22 8.74 16.49
N THR A 201 -24.13 8.30 17.12
CA THR A 201 -22.78 8.30 16.56
C THR A 201 -22.38 6.87 16.17
N THR A 202 -21.86 6.66 14.96
CA THR A 202 -21.37 5.37 14.47
C THR A 202 -19.92 5.52 14.02
N PRO A 203 -18.94 4.92 14.72
CA PRO A 203 -17.56 4.89 14.23
C PRO A 203 -17.50 4.10 12.92
N GLU A 204 -17.00 4.72 11.86
CA GLU A 204 -16.80 4.05 10.59
C GLU A 204 -15.67 4.67 9.77
N LEU A 205 -14.71 3.83 9.37
CA LEU A 205 -13.70 4.20 8.38
C LEU A 205 -14.29 3.99 6.98
N LYS A 206 -14.54 5.09 6.27
CA LYS A 206 -15.11 5.10 4.92
C LYS A 206 -14.44 6.16 4.06
N THR A 207 -14.38 5.90 2.76
CA THR A 207 -13.90 6.87 1.78
C THR A 207 -15.05 7.36 0.90
N TYR A 208 -14.99 8.63 0.52
CA TYR A 208 -16.01 9.29 -0.28
C TYR A 208 -15.36 10.16 -1.34
N ALA A 209 -16.08 10.38 -2.44
CA ALA A 209 -15.81 11.45 -3.38
C ALA A 209 -16.91 12.51 -3.23
N ALA A 210 -16.57 13.79 -3.28
CA ALA A 210 -17.54 14.85 -3.32
C ALA A 210 -18.41 14.74 -4.58
N SER A 211 -19.73 14.77 -4.41
CA SER A 211 -20.69 14.83 -5.52
C SER A 211 -21.11 16.26 -5.87
N GLU A 212 -20.91 17.19 -4.95
CA GLU A 212 -21.16 18.62 -5.13
C GLU A 212 -20.13 19.44 -4.34
N ALA A 213 -19.92 20.69 -4.75
CA ALA A 213 -18.97 21.56 -4.09
C ALA A 213 -19.44 21.90 -2.67
N SER A 214 -18.59 21.65 -1.66
CA SER A 214 -18.99 21.67 -0.25
C SER A 214 -17.98 22.35 0.66
N MET A 215 -18.45 23.12 1.64
CA MET A 215 -17.59 23.68 2.67
C MET A 215 -17.43 22.70 3.83
N PHE A 216 -16.35 22.87 4.60
CA PHE A 216 -16.10 22.10 5.81
C PHE A 216 -16.65 22.83 7.04
N PHE A 217 -17.19 22.07 7.99
CA PHE A 217 -17.82 22.61 9.21
C PHE A 217 -17.09 22.18 10.48
N SER A 218 -17.06 23.03 11.51
CA SER A 218 -16.41 22.74 12.81
C SER A 218 -17.19 21.72 13.65
N ARG A 219 -18.45 21.47 13.28
CA ARG A 219 -19.38 20.54 13.93
C ARG A 219 -20.41 20.06 12.90
N PRO A 220 -21.25 19.05 13.21
CA PRO A 220 -22.28 18.56 12.29
C PRO A 220 -23.32 19.65 11.97
N ALA A 221 -23.12 20.39 10.88
CA ALA A 221 -23.98 21.50 10.49
C ALA A 221 -23.89 21.73 8.98
N ALA A 222 -24.88 22.44 8.43
CA ALA A 222 -24.85 22.98 7.07
C ALA A 222 -24.88 24.52 7.07
N SER A 223 -24.84 25.16 8.24
CA SER A 223 -24.91 26.61 8.38
C SER A 223 -23.56 27.28 8.19
N HIS A 224 -23.52 28.36 7.40
CA HIS A 224 -22.33 29.19 7.20
C HIS A 224 -21.79 29.84 8.49
N SER A 225 -22.53 29.83 9.59
CA SER A 225 -22.04 30.28 10.90
C SER A 225 -20.97 29.35 11.51
N CYS A 226 -20.86 28.12 11.01
CA CYS A 226 -20.08 27.03 11.62
C CYS A 226 -18.91 26.55 10.77
N LEU A 227 -18.43 27.37 9.83
CA LEU A 227 -17.36 26.99 8.91
C LEU A 227 -16.05 26.66 9.65
N PHE A 228 -15.44 25.55 9.26
CA PHE A 228 -14.12 25.12 9.73
C PHE A 228 -13.00 25.95 9.08
N THR A 229 -13.11 26.17 7.77
CA THR A 229 -12.26 27.04 6.97
C THR A 229 -13.14 27.93 6.10
N ARG A 230 -12.69 29.17 5.85
CA ARG A 230 -13.47 30.17 5.11
C ARG A 230 -13.20 30.17 3.60
N ASN A 231 -12.05 29.63 3.19
CA ASN A 231 -11.58 29.77 1.81
C ASN A 231 -11.43 28.43 1.09
N ASP A 232 -11.42 27.30 1.81
CA ASP A 232 -11.29 25.99 1.17
C ASP A 232 -12.65 25.38 0.89
N LEU A 233 -12.77 24.86 -0.33
CA LEU A 233 -13.96 24.22 -0.85
C LEU A 233 -13.56 22.81 -1.29
N LEU A 234 -14.30 21.81 -0.82
CA LEU A 234 -14.22 20.46 -1.36
C LEU A 234 -14.86 20.49 -2.75
N THR A 235 -14.07 20.26 -3.80
CA THR A 235 -14.54 20.31 -5.18
C THR A 235 -15.06 18.94 -5.64
N VAL A 236 -15.93 18.93 -6.65
CA VAL A 236 -16.52 17.68 -7.16
C VAL A 236 -15.42 16.72 -7.62
N GLY A 237 -15.45 15.49 -7.10
CA GLY A 237 -14.44 14.47 -7.37
C GLY A 237 -13.35 14.34 -6.30
N ASP A 238 -13.14 15.35 -5.46
CA ASP A 238 -12.17 15.30 -4.37
C ASP A 238 -12.50 14.18 -3.40
N LEU A 239 -11.45 13.48 -2.95
CA LEU A 239 -11.58 12.34 -2.06
C LEU A 239 -11.36 12.73 -0.60
N VAL A 240 -12.18 12.16 0.28
CA VAL A 240 -12.05 12.30 1.74
C VAL A 240 -12.22 10.95 2.41
N ALA A 241 -11.62 10.79 3.58
CA ALA A 241 -11.86 9.67 4.49
C ALA A 241 -12.57 10.16 5.76
N SER A 242 -13.56 9.40 6.25
CA SER A 242 -14.22 9.67 7.53
C SER A 242 -13.86 8.61 8.56
N ASP A 243 -14.02 8.95 9.84
CA ASP A 243 -13.91 8.00 10.96
C ASP A 243 -15.18 7.92 11.83
N LEU A 244 -16.12 8.86 11.65
CA LEU A 244 -17.32 8.96 12.46
C LEU A 244 -18.51 9.46 11.63
N ARG A 245 -19.63 8.74 11.71
CA ARG A 245 -20.93 9.13 11.17
C ARG A 245 -21.86 9.54 12.28
N VAL A 246 -22.64 10.60 12.06
CA VAL A 246 -23.64 11.10 13.00
C VAL A 246 -24.96 11.30 12.28
N GLN A 247 -26.05 10.87 12.91
CA GLN A 247 -27.41 11.09 12.41
C GLN A 247 -28.18 11.99 13.37
N ASP A 248 -28.73 13.09 12.86
CA ASP A 248 -29.63 13.96 13.61
C ASP A 248 -30.87 13.16 14.03
N PRO A 249 -31.21 13.11 15.33
CA PRO A 249 -32.33 12.29 15.82
C PRO A 249 -33.71 12.80 15.40
N VAL A 250 -33.82 14.04 14.89
CA VAL A 250 -35.08 14.67 14.50
C VAL A 250 -35.18 14.79 12.99
N THR A 251 -34.18 15.37 12.32
CA THR A 251 -34.23 15.57 10.86
C THR A 251 -33.81 14.34 10.06
N ASN A 252 -33.13 13.39 10.71
CA ASN A 252 -32.44 12.26 10.07
C ASN A 252 -31.31 12.65 9.10
N ASP A 253 -30.91 13.93 9.08
CA ASP A 253 -29.73 14.35 8.34
C ASP A 253 -28.49 13.65 8.87
N VAL A 254 -27.59 13.32 7.96
CA VAL A 254 -26.39 12.56 8.28
C VAL A 254 -25.17 13.40 7.98
N PHE A 255 -24.22 13.38 8.91
CA PHE A 255 -22.95 14.08 8.81
C PHE A 255 -21.82 13.10 9.06
N VAL A 256 -20.66 13.36 8.46
CA VAL A 256 -19.44 12.59 8.69
C VAL A 256 -18.33 13.51 9.16
N ARG A 257 -17.53 13.03 10.10
CA ARG A 257 -16.28 13.67 10.52
C ARG A 257 -15.14 13.10 9.70
N LEU A 258 -14.26 13.97 9.21
CA LEU A 258 -13.05 13.54 8.54
C LEU A 258 -12.10 12.85 9.51
N GLU A 259 -11.53 11.73 9.08
CA GLU A 259 -10.55 10.98 9.87
C GLU A 259 -9.37 11.85 10.29
N ASN A 260 -8.96 11.71 11.56
CA ASN A 260 -7.84 12.43 12.17
C ASN A 260 -7.92 13.96 12.06
N CYS A 261 -9.12 14.49 11.82
CA CYS A 261 -9.43 15.91 11.74
C CYS A 261 -10.72 16.21 12.53
N SER A 262 -10.93 17.47 12.87
CA SER A 262 -12.17 17.96 13.49
C SER A 262 -13.21 18.46 12.48
N ALA A 263 -12.90 18.44 11.18
CA ALA A 263 -13.77 18.92 10.12
C ALA A 263 -14.93 17.95 9.85
N TRP A 264 -16.09 18.51 9.53
CA TRP A 264 -17.33 17.80 9.24
C TRP A 264 -17.88 18.14 7.86
N LEU A 265 -18.57 17.18 7.26
CA LEU A 265 -19.29 17.32 6.00
C LEU A 265 -20.69 16.68 6.10
N PRO A 266 -21.72 17.28 5.49
CA PRO A 266 -22.99 16.58 5.27
C PRO A 266 -22.79 15.35 4.37
N LEU A 267 -23.44 14.23 4.66
CA LEU A 267 -23.28 13.02 3.86
C LEU A 267 -23.95 13.15 2.48
N HIS A 268 -24.97 13.98 2.32
CA HIS A 268 -25.68 14.14 1.04
C HIS A 268 -24.79 14.73 -0.07
N CYS A 269 -23.74 15.47 0.29
CA CYS A 269 -22.79 16.03 -0.66
C CYS A 269 -21.66 15.05 -1.03
N LEU A 270 -21.71 13.82 -0.51
CA LEU A 270 -20.69 12.80 -0.64
C LEU A 270 -21.24 11.53 -1.28
N ARG A 271 -20.52 11.01 -2.26
CA ARG A 271 -20.76 9.69 -2.83
C ARG A 271 -19.73 8.69 -2.30
N ARG A 272 -20.21 7.62 -1.67
CA ARG A 272 -19.34 6.57 -1.13
C ARG A 272 -18.45 5.96 -2.22
N ARG A 273 -17.15 5.87 -1.92
CA ARG A 273 -16.15 5.13 -2.72
C ARG A 273 -15.79 3.85 -1.98
N ARG A 274 -15.68 2.75 -2.73
CA ARG A 274 -15.32 1.46 -2.14
C ARG A 274 -13.79 1.41 -2.02
N ALA A 275 -13.29 1.50 -0.80
CA ALA A 275 -11.89 1.18 -0.52
C ALA A 275 -11.64 -0.32 -0.70
N ILE A 276 -10.46 -0.65 -1.22
CA ILE A 276 -9.92 -1.99 -1.22
C ILE A 276 -9.39 -2.27 0.18
N THR A 277 -9.78 -3.43 0.72
CA THR A 277 -9.51 -3.81 2.11
C THR A 277 -8.59 -5.02 2.26
N THR A 278 -8.05 -5.50 1.14
CA THR A 278 -7.04 -6.55 1.13
C THR A 278 -5.71 -6.00 1.62
N HIS A 279 -4.96 -6.81 2.35
CA HIS A 279 -3.57 -6.50 2.68
C HIS A 279 -2.78 -6.29 1.39
N THR A 280 -2.07 -5.17 1.29
CA THR A 280 -1.37 -4.75 0.07
C THR A 280 -0.05 -4.11 0.46
N ILE A 281 1.02 -4.55 -0.21
CA ILE A 281 2.37 -4.01 -0.03
C ILE A 281 2.66 -3.07 -1.18
N ILE A 282 3.15 -1.87 -0.88
CA ILE A 282 3.45 -0.84 -1.88
C ILE A 282 4.91 -0.41 -1.70
N LYS A 283 5.68 -0.38 -2.79
CA LYS A 283 7.06 0.12 -2.82
C LYS A 283 7.08 1.60 -3.20
N VAL A 284 7.40 2.47 -2.25
CA VAL A 284 7.42 3.92 -2.46
C VAL A 284 8.48 4.30 -3.51
N SER A 285 8.06 4.75 -4.69
CA SER A 285 8.97 5.12 -5.80
C SER A 285 9.60 6.50 -5.64
N THR A 286 8.93 7.43 -4.97
CA THR A 286 9.42 8.78 -4.67
C THR A 286 9.08 9.16 -3.24
N PRO A 287 9.90 10.01 -2.57
CA PRO A 287 9.61 10.43 -1.20
C PRO A 287 8.19 10.99 -1.08
N THR A 288 7.38 10.37 -0.22
CA THR A 288 5.93 10.60 -0.21
C THR A 288 5.47 11.07 1.16
N ASN A 289 4.80 12.22 1.21
CA ASN A 289 4.26 12.76 2.47
C ASN A 289 2.99 12.03 2.90
N VAL A 290 2.88 11.83 4.21
CA VAL A 290 1.71 11.28 4.90
C VAL A 290 0.96 12.43 5.58
N TYR A 291 -0.34 12.52 5.33
CA TYR A 291 -1.24 13.54 5.87
C TYR A 291 -2.33 12.92 6.74
N ARG A 292 -3.07 13.75 7.48
CA ARG A 292 -4.17 13.29 8.36
C ARG A 292 -5.31 12.63 7.59
N ASN A 293 -5.57 13.10 6.37
CA ASN A 293 -6.67 12.66 5.54
C ASN A 293 -6.26 12.61 4.07
N ILE A 294 -7.11 12.03 3.22
CA ILE A 294 -6.90 12.02 1.76
C ILE A 294 -6.91 13.45 1.22
N TYR A 295 -7.86 14.27 1.69
CA TYR A 295 -7.90 15.69 1.33
C TYR A 295 -6.89 16.48 2.14
N THR A 296 -6.11 17.31 1.45
CA THR A 296 -5.11 18.21 2.04
C THR A 296 -5.44 19.66 1.71
N TRP A 297 -5.61 20.48 2.75
CA TRP A 297 -5.61 21.95 2.68
C TRP A 297 -4.22 22.51 2.37
N PRO A 298 -4.10 23.76 1.90
CA PRO A 298 -2.81 24.42 1.69
C PRO A 298 -1.88 24.39 2.92
N ASP A 299 -2.43 24.51 4.12
CA ASP A 299 -1.67 24.50 5.38
C ASP A 299 -1.64 23.13 6.08
N SER A 300 -1.88 22.04 5.34
CA SER A 300 -1.88 20.69 5.92
C SER A 300 -0.51 20.33 6.46
N THR A 301 -0.45 20.00 7.74
CA THR A 301 0.79 19.52 8.37
C THR A 301 1.14 18.13 7.83
N VAL A 302 2.34 18.00 7.27
CA VAL A 302 2.94 16.70 6.98
C VAL A 302 3.20 15.97 8.30
N LEU A 303 2.69 14.75 8.43
CA LEU A 303 2.86 13.94 9.64
C LEU A 303 4.16 13.13 9.62
N ALA A 304 4.51 12.61 8.45
CA ALA A 304 5.73 11.88 8.17
C ALA A 304 6.03 11.91 6.67
N THR A 305 7.25 11.56 6.27
CA THR A 305 7.62 11.38 4.87
C THR A 305 8.19 9.99 4.68
N LEU A 306 7.52 9.18 3.86
CA LEU A 306 7.98 7.85 3.48
C LEU A 306 9.21 7.97 2.58
N PRO A 307 10.34 7.30 2.90
CA PRO A 307 11.52 7.35 2.07
C PRO A 307 11.34 6.56 0.77
N VAL A 308 12.10 6.93 -0.26
CA VAL A 308 12.18 6.16 -1.51
C VAL A 308 12.64 4.72 -1.22
N ASN A 309 12.11 3.76 -1.98
CA ASN A 309 12.31 2.32 -1.83
C ASN A 309 11.84 1.73 -0.50
N HIS A 310 11.11 2.47 0.32
CA HIS A 310 10.45 1.93 1.51
C HIS A 310 9.24 1.07 1.12
N LEU A 311 9.02 -0.03 1.83
CA LEU A 311 7.82 -0.85 1.68
C LEU A 311 6.81 -0.47 2.76
N VAL A 312 5.61 -0.09 2.35
CA VAL A 312 4.48 0.14 3.26
C VAL A 312 3.40 -0.89 3.05
N THR A 313 2.75 -1.30 4.14
CA THR A 313 1.54 -2.12 4.10
C THR A 313 0.30 -1.26 4.27
N THR A 314 -0.75 -1.59 3.53
CA THR A 314 -2.08 -0.99 3.72
C THR A 314 -3.17 -2.05 3.62
N ILE A 315 -4.23 -1.86 4.42
CA ILE A 315 -5.50 -2.61 4.33
C ILE A 315 -6.65 -1.67 3.95
N CYS A 316 -6.36 -0.45 3.52
CA CYS A 316 -7.37 0.53 3.14
C CYS A 316 -6.78 1.50 2.13
N HIS A 317 -7.07 1.26 0.86
CA HIS A 317 -6.67 2.15 -0.21
C HIS A 317 -7.81 2.36 -1.22
N VAL A 318 -7.77 3.47 -1.94
CA VAL A 318 -8.78 3.86 -2.92
C VAL A 318 -8.09 4.46 -4.14
N ILE A 319 -8.58 4.12 -5.32
CA ILE A 319 -8.11 4.68 -6.59
C ILE A 319 -9.08 5.78 -7.00
N ALA A 320 -8.56 6.99 -7.18
CA ALA A 320 -9.32 8.14 -7.69
C ALA A 320 -9.69 7.97 -9.16
N THR A 321 -10.62 8.78 -9.65
CA THR A 321 -11.06 8.74 -11.05
C THR A 321 -9.97 9.13 -12.05
N ASN A 322 -8.97 9.88 -11.61
CA ASN A 322 -7.78 10.23 -12.41
C ASN A 322 -6.68 9.14 -12.36
N GLY A 323 -6.92 8.02 -11.66
CA GLY A 323 -5.96 6.93 -11.52
C GLY A 323 -5.06 7.02 -10.28
N ALA A 324 -5.04 8.13 -9.54
CA ALA A 324 -4.18 8.27 -8.36
C ALA A 324 -4.56 7.29 -7.24
N LEU A 325 -3.58 6.63 -6.64
CA LEU A 325 -3.77 5.69 -5.53
C LEU A 325 -3.59 6.41 -4.20
N PHE A 326 -4.63 6.43 -3.37
CA PHE A 326 -4.55 6.93 -1.99
C PHE A 326 -4.58 5.76 -1.02
N ALA A 327 -3.54 5.63 -0.20
CA ALA A 327 -3.41 4.55 0.77
C ALA A 327 -3.36 5.10 2.19
N ARG A 328 -4.10 4.45 3.09
CA ARG A 328 -3.96 4.68 4.53
C ARG A 328 -2.82 3.80 5.05
N VAL A 329 -1.79 4.42 5.58
CA VAL A 329 -0.54 3.76 6.01
C VAL A 329 -0.23 4.06 7.48
N SER A 330 0.59 3.21 8.08
CA SER A 330 1.18 3.42 9.40
C SER A 330 2.69 3.50 9.24
N TYR A 331 3.31 4.57 9.73
CA TYR A 331 4.75 4.81 9.64
C TYR A 331 5.22 5.68 10.81
N ASP A 332 6.29 5.28 11.49
CA ASP A 332 6.86 5.95 12.68
C ASP A 332 5.79 6.38 13.72
N ASP A 333 4.95 5.43 14.14
CA ASP A 333 3.83 5.64 15.08
C ASP A 333 2.74 6.62 14.62
N VAL A 334 2.79 7.08 13.36
CA VAL A 334 1.76 7.92 12.76
C VAL A 334 0.91 7.11 11.79
N VAL A 335 -0.41 7.31 11.86
CA VAL A 335 -1.36 6.78 10.90
C VAL A 335 -1.96 7.91 10.08
N GLY A 336 -1.91 7.77 8.76
CA GLY A 336 -2.39 8.80 7.85
C GLY A 336 -2.57 8.29 6.43
N TRP A 337 -2.78 9.23 5.51
CA TRP A 337 -3.02 8.98 4.09
C TRP A 337 -1.92 9.57 3.24
N CYS A 338 -1.54 8.86 2.19
CA CYS A 338 -0.57 9.33 1.20
C CYS A 338 -1.05 9.00 -0.21
N SER A 339 -0.60 9.79 -1.18
CA SER A 339 -0.79 9.54 -2.62
C SER A 339 0.43 8.78 -3.15
N LEU A 340 0.21 7.64 -3.78
CA LEU A 340 1.24 6.76 -4.34
C LEU A 340 0.92 6.47 -5.81
N GLU A 341 1.89 5.94 -6.53
CA GLU A 341 1.69 5.51 -7.92
C GLU A 341 1.02 4.11 -7.96
N PRO A 342 0.02 3.87 -8.83
CA PRO A 342 -0.56 2.54 -8.97
C PRO A 342 0.45 1.45 -9.38
N SER A 343 1.51 1.83 -10.09
CA SER A 343 2.61 0.94 -10.47
C SER A 343 3.48 0.47 -9.30
N ASP A 344 3.41 1.15 -8.15
CA ASP A 344 4.19 0.83 -6.95
C ASP A 344 3.61 -0.36 -6.18
N VAL A 345 2.39 -0.78 -6.51
CA VAL A 345 1.69 -1.88 -5.84
C VAL A 345 2.33 -3.22 -6.20
N LEU A 346 2.83 -3.92 -5.16
CA LEU A 346 3.44 -5.24 -5.31
C LEU A 346 2.39 -6.34 -5.11
N TYR A 347 1.71 -6.72 -6.18
CA TYR A 347 0.72 -7.80 -6.17
C TYR A 347 1.29 -9.19 -5.86
N ARG A 348 2.59 -9.37 -6.11
CA ARG A 348 3.34 -10.60 -5.84
C ARG A 348 4.75 -10.23 -5.38
N CYS A 349 5.43 -11.17 -4.73
CA CYS A 349 6.84 -11.02 -4.42
C CYS A 349 7.62 -10.75 -5.72
N PRO A 350 8.45 -9.69 -5.78
CA PRO A 350 9.26 -9.41 -6.95
C PRO A 350 10.17 -10.60 -7.30
N PRO A 351 10.43 -10.87 -8.60
CA PRO A 351 11.35 -11.93 -9.00
C PRO A 351 12.79 -11.57 -8.65
N ARG A 352 13.66 -12.58 -8.54
CA ARG A 352 15.11 -12.35 -8.46
C ARG A 352 15.63 -11.84 -9.80
N VAL A 353 16.59 -10.92 -9.77
CA VAL A 353 17.26 -10.36 -10.95
C VAL A 353 18.77 -10.30 -10.72
N ALA A 354 19.54 -10.23 -11.81
CA ALA A 354 21.01 -10.13 -11.77
C ALA A 354 21.68 -11.25 -10.95
N GLU A 355 21.10 -12.45 -10.92
CA GLU A 355 21.59 -13.56 -10.07
C GLU A 355 22.89 -14.18 -10.59
N GLN A 356 23.09 -14.18 -11.92
CA GLN A 356 24.35 -14.61 -12.51
C GLN A 356 25.50 -13.67 -12.13
N ALA A 357 26.71 -14.18 -12.17
CA ALA A 357 27.92 -13.41 -11.91
C ALA A 357 28.10 -12.31 -12.98
N PRO A 358 28.43 -11.05 -12.62
CA PRO A 358 28.51 -9.95 -13.59
C PRO A 358 29.40 -10.26 -14.80
N GLY A 359 30.56 -10.89 -14.60
CA GLY A 359 31.47 -11.22 -15.70
C GLY A 359 30.87 -12.19 -16.74
N ARG A 360 29.90 -13.01 -16.36
CA ARG A 360 29.15 -13.88 -17.30
C ARG A 360 28.08 -13.14 -18.08
N SER A 361 27.79 -11.89 -17.72
CA SER A 361 26.91 -10.99 -18.45
C SER A 361 27.68 -10.04 -19.39
N ILE A 362 28.96 -10.34 -19.65
CA ILE A 362 29.82 -9.62 -20.60
C ILE A 362 30.07 -10.53 -21.80
N PRO A 363 29.30 -10.41 -22.89
CA PRO A 363 29.47 -11.26 -24.07
C PRO A 363 30.78 -10.97 -24.83
N VAL A 364 31.26 -9.74 -24.84
CA VAL A 364 32.46 -9.35 -25.60
C VAL A 364 33.29 -8.35 -24.80
N ALA A 365 34.59 -8.63 -24.67
CA ALA A 365 35.60 -7.72 -24.17
C ALA A 365 36.93 -8.02 -24.87
N ILE A 366 37.18 -7.36 -26.00
CA ILE A 366 38.31 -7.65 -26.91
C ILE A 366 39.11 -6.39 -27.25
N LEU A 367 40.39 -6.59 -27.54
CA LEU A 367 41.39 -5.59 -27.93
C LEU A 367 42.17 -6.11 -29.15
N GLN A 368 42.55 -5.20 -30.04
CA GLN A 368 43.51 -5.44 -31.13
C GLN A 368 44.19 -4.10 -31.45
N GLY A 369 45.44 -3.91 -31.01
CA GLY A 369 46.12 -2.61 -31.09
C GLY A 369 45.29 -1.48 -30.46
N ASP A 370 45.02 -0.43 -31.24
CA ASP A 370 44.16 0.70 -30.83
C ASP A 370 42.64 0.40 -30.90
N GLU A 371 42.26 -0.72 -31.53
CA GLU A 371 40.86 -1.12 -31.69
C GLU A 371 40.37 -1.97 -30.52
N TYR A 372 39.11 -1.78 -30.16
CA TYR A 372 38.49 -2.52 -29.06
C TYR A 372 36.97 -2.56 -29.16
N LEU A 373 36.39 -3.58 -28.53
CA LEU A 373 34.95 -3.70 -28.33
C LEU A 373 34.65 -4.28 -26.95
N LEU A 374 33.85 -3.54 -26.20
CA LEU A 374 33.21 -3.98 -24.97
C LEU A 374 31.69 -3.94 -25.15
N VAL A 375 31.05 -5.07 -24.91
CA VAL A 375 29.59 -5.22 -24.91
C VAL A 375 29.16 -5.72 -23.54
N LEU A 376 28.20 -5.03 -22.92
CA LEU A 376 27.72 -5.33 -21.56
C LEU A 376 26.22 -5.59 -21.59
N ASN A 377 25.77 -6.73 -21.05
CA ASN A 377 24.34 -7.01 -20.89
C ASN A 377 23.83 -6.38 -19.59
N GLU A 378 23.32 -5.16 -19.67
CA GLU A 378 22.74 -4.39 -18.55
C GLU A 378 21.37 -4.96 -18.15
N VAL A 379 21.32 -5.66 -17.02
CA VAL A 379 20.09 -6.24 -16.47
C VAL A 379 19.11 -5.14 -16.08
N GLN A 380 17.84 -5.32 -16.43
CA GLN A 380 16.73 -4.40 -16.16
C GLN A 380 15.92 -4.85 -14.94
N GLU A 381 15.05 -3.96 -14.43
CA GLU A 381 14.23 -4.27 -13.25
C GLU A 381 13.26 -5.45 -13.45
N ASP A 382 12.85 -5.71 -14.67
CA ASP A 382 11.97 -6.82 -15.06
C ASP A 382 12.73 -8.15 -15.28
N GLY A 383 14.07 -8.13 -15.18
CA GLY A 383 14.95 -9.27 -15.42
C GLY A 383 15.38 -9.45 -16.87
N SER A 384 14.90 -8.63 -17.81
CA SER A 384 15.45 -8.56 -19.17
C SER A 384 16.83 -7.89 -19.16
N PHE A 385 17.50 -7.79 -20.32
CA PHE A 385 18.72 -7.01 -20.44
C PHE A 385 18.80 -6.26 -21.77
N THR A 386 19.45 -5.10 -21.71
CA THR A 386 19.82 -4.28 -22.88
C THR A 386 21.34 -4.29 -23.03
N GLN A 387 21.85 -4.04 -24.25
CA GLN A 387 23.29 -3.95 -24.45
C GLN A 387 23.80 -2.52 -24.43
N SER A 388 24.85 -2.28 -23.65
CA SER A 388 25.66 -1.07 -23.72
C SER A 388 27.00 -1.37 -24.38
N PHE A 389 27.55 -0.38 -25.09
CA PHE A 389 28.72 -0.55 -25.96
C PHE A 389 29.79 0.50 -25.62
N LYS A 390 31.06 0.07 -25.57
CA LYS A 390 32.25 0.92 -25.70
C LYS A 390 33.10 0.36 -26.82
N LEU A 391 33.45 1.20 -27.79
CA LEU A 391 34.09 0.71 -29.01
C LEU A 391 35.03 1.75 -29.63
N ASN A 392 36.08 1.25 -30.27
CA ASN A 392 36.85 1.90 -31.31
C ASN A 392 37.13 0.81 -32.36
N LEU A 393 36.52 0.88 -33.53
CA LEU A 393 36.42 -0.26 -34.43
C LEU A 393 36.62 0.12 -35.89
N PRO A 394 36.95 -0.86 -36.75
CA PRO A 394 36.93 -0.67 -38.18
C PRO A 394 35.55 -0.19 -38.63
N VAL A 395 35.52 0.75 -39.59
CA VAL A 395 34.27 1.39 -40.07
C VAL A 395 33.21 0.35 -40.48
N GLY A 396 33.64 -0.75 -41.10
CA GLY A 396 32.76 -1.84 -41.51
C GLY A 396 32.04 -2.52 -40.35
N MET A 397 32.79 -2.82 -39.28
CA MET A 397 32.25 -3.48 -38.08
C MET A 397 31.40 -2.53 -37.25
N ALA A 398 31.84 -1.27 -37.07
CA ALA A 398 31.08 -0.24 -36.37
C ALA A 398 29.68 -0.04 -36.99
N ARG A 399 29.60 0.08 -38.32
CA ARG A 399 28.33 0.14 -39.06
C ARG A 399 27.48 -1.11 -38.85
N GLN A 400 28.10 -2.28 -38.73
CA GLN A 400 27.37 -3.53 -38.50
C GLN A 400 26.81 -3.63 -37.08
N ILE A 401 27.49 -3.06 -36.07
CA ILE A 401 26.95 -2.91 -34.72
C ILE A 401 25.73 -1.98 -34.74
N GLU A 402 25.81 -0.83 -35.40
CA GLU A 402 24.66 0.08 -35.55
C GLU A 402 23.46 -0.63 -36.22
N ASN A 403 23.71 -1.45 -37.23
CA ASN A 403 22.68 -2.27 -37.86
C ASN A 403 22.05 -3.29 -36.90
N CYS A 404 22.85 -3.88 -36.01
CA CYS A 404 22.34 -4.80 -34.98
C CYS A 404 21.44 -4.06 -34.00
N ILE A 405 21.89 -2.89 -33.49
CA ILE A 405 21.11 -2.03 -32.60
C ILE A 405 19.78 -1.62 -33.25
N ALA A 406 19.82 -1.12 -34.50
CA ALA A 406 18.64 -0.69 -35.24
C ALA A 406 17.63 -1.82 -35.48
N LYS A 407 18.09 -3.07 -35.54
CA LYS A 407 17.25 -4.26 -35.72
C LYS A 407 16.91 -4.98 -34.41
N GLY A 408 17.30 -4.42 -33.26
CA GLY A 408 17.07 -5.01 -31.94
C GLY A 408 17.78 -6.35 -31.74
N ARG A 409 18.99 -6.51 -32.31
CA ARG A 409 19.83 -7.70 -32.13
C ARG A 409 20.88 -7.44 -31.05
N HIS A 410 21.05 -8.42 -30.19
CA HIS A 410 22.13 -8.45 -29.21
C HIS A 410 23.34 -9.15 -29.81
N VAL A 411 24.51 -8.52 -29.73
CA VAL A 411 25.80 -9.09 -30.10
C VAL A 411 26.13 -10.20 -29.11
N THR A 412 26.36 -11.41 -29.62
CA THR A 412 26.66 -12.59 -28.79
C THR A 412 28.16 -12.88 -28.75
N HIS A 413 28.85 -12.74 -29.88
CA HIS A 413 30.30 -12.94 -30.00
C HIS A 413 30.89 -11.94 -30.99
N ALA A 414 32.18 -11.64 -30.83
CA ALA A 414 32.94 -10.84 -31.77
C ALA A 414 34.45 -11.14 -31.68
N ALA A 415 35.17 -10.87 -32.77
CA ALA A 415 36.61 -10.96 -32.86
C ALA A 415 37.16 -9.88 -33.79
N LEU A 416 38.38 -9.44 -33.50
CA LEU A 416 39.20 -8.53 -34.29
C LEU A 416 40.51 -9.24 -34.64
N GLY A 417 41.08 -8.92 -35.79
CA GLY A 417 42.33 -9.49 -36.28
C GLY A 417 43.34 -8.42 -36.70
N PRO A 418 44.62 -8.78 -36.79
CA PRO A 418 45.71 -7.85 -37.03
C PRO A 418 45.75 -7.27 -38.46
N ASN A 419 45.04 -7.86 -39.42
CA ASN A 419 44.98 -7.38 -40.80
C ASN A 419 43.57 -6.85 -41.14
N ASP A 420 42.91 -6.12 -40.23
CA ASP A 420 41.52 -5.63 -40.39
C ASP A 420 40.46 -6.75 -40.50
N GLU A 421 40.79 -8.00 -40.15
CA GLU A 421 39.80 -9.05 -40.07
C GLU A 421 38.84 -8.80 -38.91
N TRP A 422 37.56 -9.07 -39.13
CA TRP A 422 36.62 -9.09 -38.02
C TRP A 422 35.51 -10.10 -38.24
N TYR A 423 34.98 -10.59 -37.13
CA TYR A 423 33.82 -11.46 -37.06
C TYR A 423 32.89 -10.93 -35.96
N MET A 424 31.57 -11.04 -36.19
CA MET A 424 30.59 -10.88 -35.12
C MET A 424 29.34 -11.72 -35.37
N SER A 425 28.72 -12.17 -34.30
CA SER A 425 27.39 -12.79 -34.35
C SER A 425 26.40 -12.05 -33.45
N GLY A 426 25.13 -12.11 -33.83
CA GLY A 426 24.07 -11.47 -33.05
C GLY A 426 22.70 -12.05 -33.31
N THR A 427 21.90 -12.03 -32.26
CA THR A 427 20.59 -12.70 -32.18
C THR A 427 19.61 -11.80 -31.45
N LYS A 428 18.33 -11.84 -31.82
CA LYS A 428 17.33 -11.06 -31.08
C LYS A 428 17.11 -11.64 -29.68
N PRO A 429 16.63 -10.85 -28.70
CA PRO A 429 16.35 -11.34 -27.35
C PRO A 429 15.40 -12.56 -27.29
N ASP A 430 14.51 -12.70 -28.27
CA ASP A 430 13.57 -13.83 -28.40
C ASP A 430 14.20 -15.08 -29.05
N GLY A 431 15.50 -15.05 -29.35
CA GLY A 431 16.25 -16.12 -30.02
C GLY A 431 16.13 -16.11 -31.55
N THR A 432 15.32 -15.21 -32.13
CA THR A 432 15.05 -15.23 -33.57
C THR A 432 16.09 -14.49 -34.39
N GLY A 433 16.16 -14.91 -35.66
CA GLY A 433 16.94 -14.24 -36.69
C GLY A 433 18.45 -14.29 -36.49
N ALA A 434 19.00 -15.17 -35.65
CA ALA A 434 20.45 -15.31 -35.44
C ALA A 434 21.23 -15.22 -36.76
N HIS A 435 22.29 -14.41 -36.76
CA HIS A 435 23.11 -14.19 -37.95
C HIS A 435 24.53 -13.84 -37.55
N TRP A 436 25.49 -14.12 -38.42
CA TRP A 436 26.88 -13.73 -38.25
C TRP A 436 27.39 -12.95 -39.46
N TRP A 437 28.41 -12.13 -39.25
CA TRP A 437 29.04 -11.31 -40.27
C TRP A 437 30.54 -11.35 -40.08
N ALA A 438 31.27 -11.29 -41.19
CA ALA A 438 32.71 -11.15 -41.15
C ALA A 438 33.19 -10.33 -42.35
N SER A 439 34.40 -9.78 -42.24
CA SER A 439 35.08 -9.10 -43.34
C SER A 439 36.58 -9.33 -43.27
N ASN A 440 37.23 -9.21 -44.43
CA ASN A 440 38.65 -9.47 -44.66
C ASN A 440 39.16 -10.84 -44.20
N VAL A 441 38.28 -11.83 -44.08
CA VAL A 441 38.63 -13.18 -43.61
C VAL A 441 38.97 -14.13 -44.77
N SER A 442 39.79 -15.14 -44.48
CA SER A 442 40.16 -16.18 -45.44
C SER A 442 38.96 -17.04 -45.87
N LYS A 443 39.07 -17.67 -47.05
CA LYS A 443 38.03 -18.60 -47.54
C LYS A 443 37.84 -19.80 -46.60
N VAL A 444 38.94 -20.30 -46.03
CA VAL A 444 38.92 -21.42 -45.08
C VAL A 444 38.12 -21.05 -43.83
N PHE A 445 38.29 -19.81 -43.34
CA PHE A 445 37.47 -19.31 -42.24
C PHE A 445 35.99 -19.23 -42.62
N LEU A 446 35.63 -18.72 -43.80
CA LEU A 446 34.21 -18.61 -44.22
C LEU A 446 33.51 -19.97 -44.34
N GLU A 447 34.24 -21.03 -44.68
CA GLU A 447 33.70 -22.40 -44.73
C GLU A 447 33.52 -23.00 -43.32
N ALA A 448 34.26 -22.51 -42.33
CA ALA A 448 34.25 -22.96 -40.93
C ALA A 448 33.46 -22.08 -39.96
N ALA A 449 33.15 -20.83 -40.31
CA ALA A 449 32.45 -19.92 -39.41
C ALA A 449 30.94 -20.20 -39.37
N ALA A 450 30.36 -20.07 -38.18
CA ALA A 450 28.92 -20.19 -37.94
C ALA A 450 28.44 -19.06 -37.00
N ILE A 451 27.16 -19.09 -36.64
CA ILE A 451 26.65 -18.24 -35.54
C ILE A 451 27.27 -18.68 -34.21
N ASN A 452 27.37 -17.78 -33.24
CA ASN A 452 27.84 -18.09 -31.88
C ASN A 452 29.24 -18.71 -31.77
N CYS A 453 30.10 -18.52 -32.76
CA CYS A 453 31.48 -18.96 -32.66
C CYS A 453 32.29 -17.98 -31.80
N ARG A 454 33.08 -18.52 -30.87
CA ARG A 454 34.25 -17.80 -30.36
C ARG A 454 35.34 -17.88 -31.40
N VAL A 455 35.97 -16.74 -31.69
CA VAL A 455 36.92 -16.60 -32.80
C VAL A 455 38.12 -15.79 -32.31
N ALA A 456 39.30 -16.15 -32.80
CA ALA A 456 40.50 -15.35 -32.70
C ALA A 456 41.25 -15.40 -34.04
N PHE A 457 41.79 -14.26 -34.46
CA PHE A 457 42.56 -14.11 -35.70
C PHE A 457 44.02 -13.79 -35.37
N GLY A 458 44.94 -14.39 -36.11
CA GLY A 458 46.37 -14.09 -36.09
C GLY A 458 46.84 -13.54 -37.44
N GLN A 459 48.15 -13.31 -37.59
CA GLN A 459 48.78 -12.97 -38.86
C GLN A 459 48.79 -14.17 -39.83
N ASP A 460 49.09 -13.90 -41.11
CA ASP A 460 49.22 -14.91 -42.18
C ASP A 460 47.97 -15.81 -42.33
N ASP A 461 46.78 -15.20 -42.28
CA ASP A 461 45.47 -15.88 -42.32
C ASP A 461 45.21 -16.86 -41.17
N ALA A 462 46.04 -16.86 -40.11
CA ALA A 462 45.85 -17.74 -38.96
C ALA A 462 44.54 -17.44 -38.23
N PHE A 463 43.85 -18.49 -37.79
CA PHE A 463 42.66 -18.34 -36.96
C PHE A 463 42.43 -19.55 -36.08
N ALA A 464 41.64 -19.35 -35.04
CA ALA A 464 41.07 -20.38 -34.21
C ALA A 464 39.59 -20.08 -33.99
N LEU A 465 38.77 -21.11 -34.01
CA LEU A 465 37.33 -21.01 -33.87
C LEU A 465 36.80 -22.17 -33.03
N VAL A 466 35.89 -21.86 -32.12
CA VAL A 466 35.10 -22.83 -31.35
C VAL A 466 33.63 -22.45 -31.46
N ASP A 467 32.82 -23.34 -32.00
CA ASP A 467 31.36 -23.20 -32.04
C ASP A 467 30.78 -23.55 -30.65
N ASP A 468 30.12 -22.60 -30.00
CA ASP A 468 29.56 -22.81 -28.66
C ASP A 468 28.27 -23.66 -28.67
N ASP A 469 27.64 -23.86 -29.83
CA ASP A 469 26.40 -24.64 -29.95
C ASP A 469 26.67 -26.15 -30.09
N ASP A 470 27.68 -26.56 -30.87
CA ASP A 470 28.01 -27.98 -31.08
C ASP A 470 29.44 -28.39 -30.69
N GLY A 471 30.27 -27.45 -30.25
CA GLY A 471 31.65 -27.69 -29.81
C GLY A 471 32.63 -27.90 -30.96
N ARG A 472 32.23 -27.66 -32.22
CA ARG A 472 33.11 -27.80 -33.37
C ARG A 472 34.28 -26.83 -33.28
N VAL A 473 35.48 -27.37 -33.50
CA VAL A 473 36.72 -26.60 -33.57
C VAL A 473 37.18 -26.52 -35.02
N ALA A 474 37.71 -25.35 -35.41
CA ALA A 474 38.45 -25.17 -36.65
C ALA A 474 39.62 -24.21 -36.43
N SER A 475 40.74 -24.47 -37.09
CA SER A 475 41.96 -23.68 -36.96
C SER A 475 42.77 -23.68 -38.24
N TYR A 476 43.61 -22.66 -38.38
CA TYR A 476 44.65 -22.58 -39.39
C TYR A 476 45.85 -21.80 -38.82
N GLY A 477 47.07 -22.20 -39.17
CA GLY A 477 48.29 -21.48 -38.77
C GLY A 477 48.73 -21.70 -37.32
N LEU A 478 48.15 -22.64 -36.57
CA LEU A 478 48.58 -22.99 -35.22
C LEU A 478 49.74 -23.99 -35.21
N ARG A 479 50.58 -23.94 -34.17
CA ARG A 479 51.54 -25.00 -33.86
C ARG A 479 50.79 -26.29 -33.50
N TYR A 480 51.29 -27.43 -33.96
CA TYR A 480 50.59 -28.72 -33.89
C TYR A 480 50.12 -29.11 -32.48
N ASP A 481 50.96 -28.90 -31.47
CA ASP A 481 50.65 -29.24 -30.08
C ASP A 481 49.53 -28.37 -29.48
N VAL A 482 49.52 -27.08 -29.81
CA VAL A 482 48.46 -26.16 -29.35
C VAL A 482 47.16 -26.37 -30.12
N GLU A 483 47.27 -26.69 -31.41
CA GLU A 483 46.13 -27.15 -32.20
C GLU A 483 45.52 -28.43 -31.59
N GLU A 484 46.34 -29.45 -31.32
CA GLU A 484 45.90 -30.70 -30.69
C GLU A 484 45.22 -30.45 -29.33
N ALA A 485 45.78 -29.53 -28.52
CA ALA A 485 45.18 -29.12 -27.26
C ALA A 485 43.80 -28.47 -27.44
N LEU A 486 43.63 -27.60 -28.44
CA LEU A 486 42.35 -26.97 -28.76
C LEU A 486 41.30 -28.01 -29.19
N TYR A 487 41.66 -28.95 -30.07
CA TYR A 487 40.75 -30.02 -30.51
C TYR A 487 40.40 -31.03 -29.40
N SER A 488 41.32 -31.24 -28.46
CA SER A 488 41.15 -32.21 -27.37
C SER A 488 40.51 -31.60 -26.11
N ALA A 489 40.37 -30.27 -26.06
CA ALA A 489 39.86 -29.55 -24.90
C ALA A 489 38.41 -29.94 -24.60
N ARG A 490 38.18 -30.52 -23.42
CA ARG A 490 36.82 -30.86 -22.95
C ARG A 490 35.91 -29.62 -22.83
N LYS A 491 36.50 -28.50 -22.43
CA LYS A 491 35.83 -27.21 -22.32
C LYS A 491 36.84 -26.10 -22.48
N VAL A 492 36.67 -25.31 -23.53
CA VAL A 492 37.44 -24.09 -23.76
C VAL A 492 36.82 -22.95 -22.95
N HIS A 493 37.62 -22.27 -22.13
CA HIS A 493 37.20 -21.08 -21.40
C HIS A 493 37.44 -19.82 -22.23
N THR A 494 38.67 -19.62 -22.71
CA THR A 494 39.04 -18.48 -23.55
C THR A 494 40.31 -18.80 -24.33
N PHE A 495 40.47 -18.18 -25.49
CA PHE A 495 41.68 -18.29 -26.30
C PHE A 495 41.85 -17.01 -27.13
N GLY A 496 43.03 -16.81 -27.68
CA GLY A 496 43.32 -15.62 -28.48
C GLY A 496 44.70 -15.67 -29.10
N PHE A 497 44.90 -14.81 -30.10
CA PHE A 497 46.23 -14.52 -30.63
C PHE A 497 46.74 -13.19 -30.06
N ASP A 498 48.07 -13.08 -29.99
CA ASP A 498 48.80 -11.82 -29.88
C ASP A 498 49.28 -11.41 -31.28
N GLU A 499 49.80 -10.18 -31.39
CA GLU A 499 50.22 -9.61 -32.67
C GLU A 499 51.34 -10.40 -33.34
N ASP A 500 52.28 -10.96 -32.59
CA ASP A 500 53.41 -11.75 -33.13
C ASP A 500 53.03 -13.22 -33.40
N ASN A 501 51.75 -13.50 -33.70
CA ASN A 501 51.20 -14.85 -33.83
C ASN A 501 51.39 -15.74 -32.59
N GLY A 502 51.64 -15.14 -31.43
CA GLY A 502 51.53 -15.84 -30.16
C GLY A 502 50.09 -16.30 -29.94
N PHE A 503 49.87 -17.46 -29.35
CA PHE A 503 48.54 -17.99 -29.09
C PHE A 503 48.42 -18.47 -27.65
N PHE A 504 47.26 -18.23 -27.04
CA PHE A 504 46.94 -18.78 -25.73
C PHE A 504 45.61 -19.52 -25.75
N LEU A 505 45.53 -20.59 -24.97
CA LEU A 505 44.33 -21.36 -24.72
C LEU A 505 44.18 -21.63 -23.23
N LYS A 506 43.06 -21.18 -22.65
CA LYS A 506 42.58 -21.64 -21.34
C LYS A 506 41.47 -22.66 -21.55
N HIS A 507 41.64 -23.86 -21.02
CA HIS A 507 40.64 -24.91 -21.02
C HIS A 507 40.49 -25.51 -19.61
N ALA A 508 39.56 -26.45 -19.44
CA ALA A 508 39.25 -27.02 -18.12
C ALA A 508 40.43 -27.75 -17.46
N ASP A 509 41.35 -28.30 -18.27
CA ASP A 509 42.43 -29.16 -17.78
C ASP A 509 43.76 -28.40 -17.59
N GLY A 510 43.87 -27.16 -18.08
CA GLY A 510 45.14 -26.45 -18.07
C GLY A 510 45.16 -25.14 -18.84
N VAL A 511 46.37 -24.77 -19.25
CA VAL A 511 46.70 -23.65 -20.12
C VAL A 511 47.73 -24.16 -21.11
N ASP A 512 47.51 -23.90 -22.40
CA ASP A 512 48.49 -24.16 -23.47
C ASP A 512 48.79 -22.84 -24.17
N THR A 513 50.07 -22.55 -24.38
CA THR A 513 50.54 -21.29 -24.99
C THR A 513 51.61 -21.57 -26.05
N ASP A 514 51.66 -20.69 -27.04
CA ASP A 514 52.76 -20.58 -27.99
C ASP A 514 53.17 -19.12 -28.11
N ASN A 515 54.45 -18.80 -27.91
CA ASN A 515 54.99 -17.44 -28.03
C ASN A 515 54.19 -16.33 -27.29
N ILE A 516 53.64 -16.62 -26.10
CA ILE A 516 52.95 -15.64 -25.25
C ILE A 516 53.85 -15.22 -24.09
N GLY A 517 53.70 -13.98 -23.63
CA GLY A 517 54.44 -13.47 -22.47
C GLY A 517 54.27 -14.36 -21.24
N TYR A 518 55.39 -14.82 -20.66
CA TYR A 518 55.42 -15.72 -19.51
C TYR A 518 54.52 -15.26 -18.35
N TRP A 519 54.51 -13.95 -18.09
CA TRP A 519 53.69 -13.35 -17.04
C TRP A 519 52.19 -13.45 -17.34
N PHE A 520 51.75 -13.35 -18.58
CA PHE A 520 50.33 -13.44 -18.93
C PHE A 520 49.84 -14.89 -18.74
N GLU A 521 50.65 -15.86 -19.16
CA GLU A 521 50.39 -17.27 -18.91
C GLU A 521 50.29 -17.57 -17.41
N HIS A 522 51.31 -17.18 -16.63
CA HIS A 522 51.41 -17.59 -15.23
C HIS A 522 50.50 -16.77 -14.30
N ASP A 523 50.41 -15.46 -14.52
CA ASP A 523 49.74 -14.53 -13.60
C ASP A 523 48.27 -14.27 -13.95
N ILE A 524 47.84 -14.56 -15.19
CA ILE A 524 46.45 -14.35 -15.64
C ILE A 524 45.76 -15.68 -15.99
N LEU A 525 46.34 -16.49 -16.89
CA LEU A 525 45.66 -17.69 -17.39
C LEU A 525 45.73 -18.89 -16.42
N ALA A 526 46.91 -19.15 -15.87
CA ALA A 526 47.17 -20.28 -14.96
C ALA A 526 46.96 -19.90 -13.49
N ALA A 527 47.06 -18.61 -13.14
CA ALA A 527 46.94 -18.15 -11.78
C ALA A 527 45.60 -18.50 -11.14
N LYS A 528 45.64 -18.79 -9.84
CA LYS A 528 44.44 -18.76 -9.02
C LYS A 528 44.03 -17.30 -8.80
N PRO A 529 42.82 -16.88 -9.21
CA PRO A 529 42.41 -15.50 -9.07
C PRO A 529 42.37 -15.07 -7.61
N PRO A 530 42.55 -13.76 -7.31
CA PRO A 530 42.39 -13.22 -5.98
C PRO A 530 41.05 -13.62 -5.34
N ARG A 531 41.03 -13.70 -4.01
CA ARG A 531 39.82 -14.08 -3.28
C ARG A 531 38.70 -13.08 -3.59
N GLY A 532 37.59 -13.59 -4.09
CA GLY A 532 36.40 -12.81 -4.43
C GLY A 532 36.22 -12.57 -5.93
N TYR A 533 37.23 -12.78 -6.78
CA TYR A 533 37.12 -12.59 -8.24
C TYR A 533 36.30 -13.69 -8.90
N GLY A 534 36.38 -14.91 -8.37
CA GLY A 534 35.85 -16.10 -9.04
C GLY A 534 36.72 -16.52 -10.24
N PRO A 535 36.30 -17.56 -10.98
CA PRO A 535 37.01 -18.06 -12.16
C PRO A 535 37.13 -17.03 -13.29
N LEU A 536 38.17 -17.17 -14.11
CA LEU A 536 38.33 -16.45 -15.37
C LEU A 536 37.22 -16.87 -16.34
N VAL A 537 36.56 -15.88 -16.96
CA VAL A 537 35.48 -16.04 -17.92
C VAL A 537 36.00 -15.84 -19.34
N SER A 538 36.69 -14.72 -19.58
CA SER A 538 37.31 -14.41 -20.87
C SER A 538 38.58 -13.59 -20.67
N ALA A 539 39.49 -13.68 -21.64
CA ALA A 539 40.67 -12.84 -21.71
C ALA A 539 40.98 -12.44 -23.15
N SER A 540 41.45 -11.22 -23.34
CA SER A 540 41.97 -10.70 -24.60
C SER A 540 43.34 -10.09 -24.34
N TYR A 541 44.29 -10.34 -25.23
CA TYR A 541 45.70 -9.93 -25.12
C TYR A 541 46.21 -9.48 -26.48
N SER A 542 46.81 -8.29 -26.56
CA SER A 542 47.35 -7.71 -27.80
C SER A 542 48.36 -6.62 -27.43
N GLU A 543 49.53 -6.60 -28.08
CA GLU A 543 50.61 -5.62 -27.85
C GLU A 543 51.06 -5.51 -26.38
N GLY A 544 51.06 -6.63 -25.64
CA GLY A 544 51.36 -6.61 -24.20
C GLY A 544 50.26 -6.02 -23.31
N ASN A 545 49.14 -5.60 -23.89
CA ASN A 545 47.95 -5.15 -23.19
C ASN A 545 46.92 -6.26 -23.04
N TYR A 546 46.11 -6.21 -21.98
CA TYR A 546 45.08 -7.22 -21.76
C TYR A 546 43.86 -6.72 -21.03
N VAL A 547 42.75 -7.41 -21.28
CA VAL A 547 41.55 -7.41 -20.44
C VAL A 547 41.28 -8.84 -20.01
N ALA A 548 41.17 -9.07 -18.70
CA ALA A 548 40.77 -10.34 -18.10
C ALA A 548 39.46 -10.15 -17.33
N ILE A 549 38.42 -10.86 -17.74
CA ILE A 549 37.09 -10.84 -17.13
C ILE A 549 36.97 -12.06 -16.22
N TYR A 550 36.69 -11.83 -14.94
CA TYR A 550 36.39 -12.88 -13.96
C TYR A 550 34.91 -12.83 -13.59
N GLU A 551 34.38 -13.87 -12.93
CA GLU A 551 32.96 -13.89 -12.56
C GLU A 551 32.50 -12.65 -11.75
N HIS A 552 33.33 -12.15 -10.86
CA HIS A 552 32.99 -11.10 -9.89
C HIS A 552 33.97 -9.92 -9.87
N TRP A 553 34.93 -9.89 -10.80
CA TRP A 553 35.84 -8.77 -10.97
C TRP A 553 36.47 -8.76 -12.36
N PHE A 554 37.30 -7.76 -12.66
CA PHE A 554 38.07 -7.69 -13.90
C PHE A 554 39.47 -7.13 -13.65
N GLN A 555 40.39 -7.37 -14.59
CA GLN A 555 41.73 -6.81 -14.53
C GLN A 555 42.13 -6.33 -15.92
N THR A 556 42.73 -5.14 -15.99
CA THR A 556 43.20 -4.53 -17.25
C THR A 556 44.65 -4.08 -17.11
N SER A 557 45.40 -4.09 -18.22
CA SER A 557 46.69 -3.39 -18.30
C SER A 557 46.50 -1.88 -18.43
N SER A 558 47.58 -1.11 -18.25
CA SER A 558 47.56 0.35 -18.38
C SER A 558 47.32 0.87 -19.81
N GLY A 559 47.55 0.05 -20.83
CA GLY A 559 47.29 0.44 -22.23
C GLY A 559 45.84 0.20 -22.68
N VAL A 560 45.00 -0.41 -21.84
CA VAL A 560 43.56 -0.53 -22.14
C VAL A 560 42.90 0.84 -22.08
N PRO A 561 42.04 1.19 -23.06
CA PRO A 561 41.32 2.46 -23.06
C PRO A 561 40.59 2.73 -21.73
N VAL A 562 40.80 3.93 -21.16
CA VAL A 562 40.21 4.32 -19.87
C VAL A 562 38.69 4.17 -19.88
N GLY A 563 38.03 4.50 -21.00
CA GLY A 563 36.59 4.35 -21.16
C GLY A 563 36.08 2.91 -21.04
N MET A 564 36.91 1.92 -21.39
CA MET A 564 36.60 0.49 -21.23
C MET A 564 36.72 0.07 -19.76
N SER A 565 37.82 0.45 -19.11
CA SER A 565 38.06 0.13 -17.69
C SER A 565 37.01 0.75 -16.77
N VAL A 566 36.64 2.02 -16.99
CA VAL A 566 35.57 2.70 -16.24
C VAL A 566 34.22 2.02 -16.47
N ALA A 567 33.89 1.66 -17.72
CA ALA A 567 32.63 0.99 -18.03
C ALA A 567 32.50 -0.38 -17.36
N LEU A 568 33.60 -1.15 -17.30
CA LEU A 568 33.65 -2.41 -16.56
C LEU A 568 33.40 -2.19 -15.07
N GLU A 569 34.14 -1.27 -14.43
CA GLU A 569 33.99 -0.98 -13.00
C GLU A 569 32.54 -0.61 -12.65
N GLU A 570 31.97 0.34 -13.39
CA GLU A 570 30.59 0.74 -13.16
C GLU A 570 29.60 -0.42 -13.36
N PHE A 571 29.83 -1.28 -14.37
CA PHE A 571 28.97 -2.42 -14.65
C PHE A 571 29.00 -3.47 -13.53
N TYR A 572 30.17 -3.86 -13.04
CA TYR A 572 30.29 -4.79 -11.91
C TYR A 572 29.58 -4.26 -10.66
N ASN A 573 29.75 -2.97 -10.38
CA ASN A 573 29.10 -2.30 -9.26
C ASN A 573 27.58 -2.30 -9.43
N ARG A 574 27.05 -1.78 -10.56
CA ARG A 574 25.60 -1.73 -10.84
C ARG A 574 24.94 -3.12 -10.77
N HIS A 575 25.54 -4.13 -11.39
CA HIS A 575 24.99 -5.49 -11.40
C HIS A 575 24.92 -6.09 -9.99
N THR A 576 25.98 -5.88 -9.19
CA THR A 576 26.04 -6.35 -7.80
C THR A 576 25.05 -5.62 -6.90
N GLU A 577 24.96 -4.30 -7.03
CA GLU A 577 23.99 -3.47 -6.31
C GLU A 577 22.57 -3.90 -6.62
N MET A 578 22.21 -4.05 -7.89
CA MET A 578 20.89 -4.48 -8.32
C MET A 578 20.50 -5.85 -7.73
N ARG A 579 21.41 -6.83 -7.77
CA ARG A 579 21.18 -8.15 -7.15
C ARG A 579 20.92 -8.03 -5.66
N ASN A 580 21.75 -7.26 -4.95
CA ASN A 580 21.66 -7.11 -3.51
C ASN A 580 20.39 -6.35 -3.10
N ASP A 581 20.05 -5.28 -3.82
CA ASP A 581 18.81 -4.52 -3.61
C ASP A 581 17.57 -5.35 -3.87
N ARG A 582 17.56 -6.14 -4.95
CA ARG A 582 16.44 -7.04 -5.22
C ARG A 582 16.27 -8.08 -4.12
N ARG A 583 17.36 -8.67 -3.63
CA ARG A 583 17.32 -9.64 -2.52
C ARG A 583 16.81 -9.00 -1.23
N ARG A 584 17.27 -7.79 -0.88
CA ARG A 584 16.77 -7.02 0.26
C ARG A 584 15.28 -6.70 0.13
N LEU A 585 14.84 -6.29 -1.06
CA LEU A 585 13.44 -6.01 -1.36
C LEU A 585 12.56 -7.25 -1.18
N ILE A 586 13.00 -8.40 -1.70
CA ILE A 586 12.31 -9.70 -1.54
C ILE A 586 12.20 -10.08 -0.06
N GLN A 587 13.29 -9.96 0.69
CA GLN A 587 13.29 -10.25 2.12
C GLN A 587 12.27 -9.37 2.86
N ARG A 588 12.31 -8.05 2.66
CA ARG A 588 11.35 -7.12 3.29
C ARG A 588 9.91 -7.40 2.87
N TYR A 589 9.68 -7.77 1.61
CA TYR A 589 8.35 -8.18 1.14
C TYR A 589 7.85 -9.40 1.92
N GLN A 590 8.70 -10.41 2.10
CA GLN A 590 8.36 -11.63 2.86
C GLN A 590 8.12 -11.37 4.34
N GLU A 591 8.79 -10.38 4.93
CA GLU A 591 8.55 -9.96 6.32
C GLU A 591 7.19 -9.26 6.50
N LEU A 592 6.66 -8.64 5.43
CA LEU A 592 5.41 -7.88 5.44
C LEU A 592 4.19 -8.65 4.90
N ALA A 593 4.41 -9.70 4.09
CA ALA A 593 3.37 -10.51 3.44
C ALA A 593 2.82 -11.57 4.40
#